data_AF-A0A2X2C5H0-F1
#
_entry.id   AF-A0A2X2C5H0-F1
#
_cell.length_a   1.000
_cell.length_b   1.000
_cell.length_c   1.000
_cell.angle_alpha   90.00
_cell.angle_beta   90.00
_cell.angle_gamma   90.00
#
_symmetry.space_group_name_H-M   'P 1'
#
loop_
_entity.id
_entity.type
_entity.pdbx_description
1 polymer ?
#
loop_
_entity_poly.entity_id
_entity_poly.type
_entity_poly.pdbx_seq_one_letter_code
_entity_poly.pdbx_strand_id
1 'polypeptide(L)'
;MSQLINTAISSAEILMATGVLREVGFDDEAEMFKASLFDRRLLPEAFQALEALVKNHRFDESRFATEAAFRTYQRLQKFCSV
;
A
#
# COMPACT_ATOMS: atom_id res chain seq x y z
N MET A 1 -12.02 -12.38 -8.31
CA MET A 1 -10.87 -12.96 -7.57
C MET A 1 -10.48 -12.01 -6.45
N SER A 2 -11.32 -11.83 -5.42
CA SER A 2 -11.17 -10.71 -4.47
C SER A 2 -11.18 -11.13 -2.99
N GLN A 3 -11.28 -12.43 -2.69
CA GLN A 3 -11.44 -12.92 -1.31
C GLN A 3 -10.12 -13.27 -0.59
N LEU A 4 -9.02 -13.50 -1.30
CA LEU A 4 -7.77 -13.99 -0.68
C LEU A 4 -6.87 -12.88 -0.09
N ILE A 5 -7.03 -11.64 -0.57
CA ILE A 5 -6.26 -10.48 -0.09
C ILE A 5 -6.61 -10.15 1.38
N ASN A 6 -7.83 -10.48 1.81
CA ASN A 6 -8.42 -10.06 3.09
C ASN A 6 -7.84 -10.77 4.34
N THR A 7 -7.13 -11.89 4.18
CA THR A 7 -6.73 -12.74 5.32
C THR A 7 -5.22 -12.94 5.48
N ALA A 8 -4.42 -12.70 4.45
CA ALA A 8 -2.99 -13.00 4.47
C ALA A 8 -2.10 -11.83 4.95
N ILE A 9 -2.58 -10.60 4.83
CA ILE A 9 -1.80 -9.41 5.22
C ILE A 9 -2.01 -9.12 6.69
N SER A 10 -0.93 -9.22 7.47
CA SER A 10 -0.92 -8.88 8.89
C SER A 10 -1.16 -7.38 9.09
N SER A 11 -1.85 -7.02 10.17
CA SER A 11 -2.00 -5.62 10.61
C SER A 11 -0.64 -4.91 10.79
N ALA A 12 0.42 -5.66 11.10
CA ALA A 12 1.77 -5.11 11.18
C ALA A 12 2.31 -4.64 9.82
N GLU A 13 2.03 -5.37 8.73
CA GLU A 13 2.46 -5.00 7.38
C GLU A 13 1.65 -3.79 6.88
N ILE A 14 0.36 -3.71 7.22
CA ILE A 14 -0.48 -2.55 6.93
C ILE A 14 0.04 -1.31 7.67
N LEU A 15 0.37 -1.43 8.97
CA LEU A 15 0.97 -0.35 9.75
C LEU A 15 2.33 0.09 9.20
N MET A 16 3.17 -0.86 8.77
CA MET A 16 4.43 -0.56 8.10
C MET A 16 4.19 0.22 6.80
N ALA A 17 3.21 -0.20 5.98
CA ALA A 17 2.87 0.51 4.76
C ALA A 17 2.37 1.93 5.04
N THR A 18 1.47 2.11 6.02
CA THR A 18 1.04 3.44 6.47
C THR A 18 2.22 4.31 6.89
N GLY A 19 3.17 3.76 7.65
CA GLY A 19 4.35 4.49 8.11
C GLY A 19 5.25 4.94 6.95
N VAL A 20 5.55 4.02 6.02
CA VAL A 20 6.37 4.32 4.83
C VAL A 20 5.69 5.38 3.96
N LEU A 21 4.39 5.23 3.68
CA LEU A 21 3.64 6.18 2.85
C LEU A 21 3.62 7.58 3.45
N ARG A 22 3.45 7.67 4.77
CA ARG A 22 3.49 8.95 5.49
C ARG A 22 4.87 9.59 5.51
N GLU A 23 5.92 8.79 5.66
CA GLU A 23 7.31 9.28 5.63
C GLU A 23 7.67 9.92 4.28
N VAL A 24 7.09 9.40 3.20
CA VAL A 24 7.37 9.88 1.84
C VAL A 24 6.37 10.94 1.33
N GLY A 25 5.39 11.33 2.15
CA GLY A 25 4.40 12.37 1.83
C GLY A 25 3.14 11.89 1.10
N PHE A 26 2.88 10.59 1.06
CA PHE A 26 1.64 9.99 0.54
C PHE A 26 0.63 9.80 1.69
N ASP A 27 0.23 10.91 2.31
CA ASP A 27 -0.65 10.92 3.48
C ASP A 27 -2.06 10.37 3.15
N ASP A 28 -2.58 10.60 1.96
CA ASP A 28 -3.90 10.11 1.52
C ASP A 28 -3.92 8.58 1.44
N GLU A 29 -2.93 7.97 0.80
CA GLU A 29 -2.78 6.52 0.74
C GLU A 29 -2.50 5.93 2.13
N ALA A 30 -1.72 6.61 2.96
CA ALA A 30 -1.45 6.19 4.33
C ALA A 30 -2.73 6.09 5.18
N GLU A 31 -3.63 7.07 5.05
CA GLU A 31 -4.93 7.04 5.73
C GLU A 31 -5.84 5.92 5.18
N MET A 32 -5.81 5.62 3.87
CA MET A 32 -6.54 4.47 3.32
C MET A 32 -6.05 3.14 3.89
N PHE A 33 -4.73 2.94 4.00
CA PHE A 33 -4.14 1.75 4.64
C PHE A 33 -4.53 1.68 6.12
N LYS A 34 -4.51 2.80 6.84
CA LYS A 34 -4.93 2.87 8.24
C LYS A 34 -6.41 2.55 8.42
N ALA A 35 -7.28 3.03 7.55
CA ALA A 35 -8.70 2.67 7.54
C ALA A 35 -8.88 1.15 7.31
N SER A 36 -8.03 0.54 6.48
CA SER A 36 -8.05 -0.91 6.22
C SER A 36 -7.67 -1.78 7.43
N LEU A 37 -7.00 -1.20 8.46
CA LEU A 37 -6.77 -1.89 9.74
C LEU A 37 -8.08 -2.16 10.49
N PHE A 38 -9.04 -1.24 10.38
CA PHE A 38 -10.33 -1.31 11.04
C PHE A 38 -11.38 -1.99 10.15
N ASP A 39 -11.35 -1.75 8.84
CA ASP A 39 -12.20 -2.43 7.87
C ASP A 39 -11.37 -3.05 6.73
N ARG A 40 -11.08 -4.34 6.84
CA ARG A 40 -10.26 -5.07 5.86
C ARG A 40 -10.86 -5.08 4.45
N ARG A 41 -12.15 -4.78 4.29
CA ARG A 41 -12.79 -4.67 2.97
C ARG A 41 -12.24 -3.49 2.15
N LEU A 42 -11.65 -2.50 2.79
CA LEU A 42 -11.02 -1.33 2.17
C LEU A 42 -9.57 -1.59 1.71
N LEU A 43 -9.00 -2.72 2.12
CA LEU A 43 -7.62 -3.09 1.83
C LEU A 43 -7.35 -3.23 0.31
N PRO A 44 -8.24 -3.85 -0.50
CA PRO A 44 -8.09 -3.86 -1.95
C PRO A 44 -8.11 -2.46 -2.59
N GLU A 45 -8.90 -1.53 -2.05
CA GLU A 45 -8.98 -0.14 -2.54
C GLU A 45 -7.68 0.61 -2.23
N ALA A 46 -7.16 0.46 -1.01
CA ALA A 46 -5.87 1.04 -0.61
C ALA A 46 -4.71 0.51 -1.48
N PHE A 47 -4.74 -0.78 -1.82
CA PHE A 47 -3.77 -1.38 -2.74
C PHE A 47 -3.88 -0.83 -4.16
N GLN A 48 -5.09 -0.65 -4.68
CA GLN A 48 -5.29 -0.08 -6.02
C GLN A 48 -4.81 1.38 -6.08
N ALA A 49 -5.07 2.17 -5.03
CA ALA A 49 -4.56 3.53 -4.92
C ALA A 49 -3.02 3.55 -4.93
N LEU A 50 -2.38 2.69 -4.14
CA LEU A 50 -0.92 2.53 -4.12
C LEU A 50 -0.36 2.09 -5.48
N GLU A 51 -1.00 1.13 -6.14
CA GLU A 51 -0.58 0.66 -7.46
C GLU A 51 -0.71 1.77 -8.51
N ALA A 52 -1.82 2.52 -8.49
CA ALA A 52 -2.04 3.64 -9.38
C ALA A 52 -1.00 4.74 -9.16
N LEU A 53 -0.65 5.02 -7.90
CA LEU A 53 0.37 6.00 -7.54
C LEU A 53 1.75 5.60 -8.09
N VAL A 54 2.15 4.35 -7.85
CA VAL A 54 3.39 3.77 -8.38
C VAL A 54 3.42 3.83 -9.91
N LYS A 55 2.30 3.56 -10.58
CA LYS A 55 2.19 3.57 -12.05
C LYS A 55 2.15 4.99 -12.65
N ASN A 56 1.55 5.96 -11.96
CA ASN A 56 1.39 7.34 -12.46
C ASN A 56 2.56 8.27 -12.15
N HIS A 57 3.39 7.98 -11.13
CA HIS A 57 4.54 8.83 -10.83
C HIS A 57 5.63 8.72 -11.91
N ARG A 58 5.64 9.68 -12.83
CA ARG A 58 6.73 9.94 -13.77
C ARG A 58 7.97 10.43 -13.02
N PHE A 59 8.77 9.48 -12.55
CA PHE A 59 10.24 9.41 -12.39
C PHE A 59 11.15 10.63 -12.08
N ASP A 60 10.70 11.88 -12.02
CA ASP A 60 11.60 13.04 -12.01
C ASP A 60 11.88 13.64 -10.62
N GLU A 61 10.88 13.84 -9.75
CA GLU A 61 11.11 14.56 -8.46
C GLU A 61 11.07 13.70 -7.19
N SER A 62 10.57 12.46 -7.26
CA SER A 62 10.30 11.66 -6.05
C SER A 62 10.75 10.20 -6.17
N ARG A 63 11.86 9.95 -6.87
CA ARG A 63 12.42 8.59 -7.06
C ARG A 63 12.52 7.77 -5.76
N PHE A 64 12.95 8.40 -4.67
CA PHE A 64 13.06 7.74 -3.36
C PHE A 64 11.69 7.40 -2.74
N ALA A 65 10.73 8.32 -2.84
CA ALA A 65 9.35 8.12 -2.37
C ALA A 65 8.65 7.01 -3.16
N THR A 66 8.74 7.07 -4.49
CA THR A 66 8.19 6.07 -5.39
C THR A 66 8.84 4.70 -5.19
N GLU A 67 10.16 4.65 -4.93
CA GLU A 67 10.85 3.39 -4.68
C GLU A 67 10.46 2.77 -3.33
N ALA A 68 10.29 3.58 -2.28
CA ALA A 68 9.80 3.09 -0.99
C ALA A 68 8.35 2.60 -1.07
N ALA A 69 7.47 3.33 -1.75
CA ALA A 69 6.10 2.92 -2.04
C ALA A 69 6.06 1.63 -2.90
N PHE A 70 6.91 1.52 -3.92
CA PHE A 70 7.02 0.34 -4.78
C PHE A 70 7.52 -0.89 -4.02
N ARG A 71 8.56 -0.75 -3.18
CA ARG A 71 9.06 -1.86 -2.35
C ARG A 71 7.98 -2.33 -1.37
N THR A 72 7.23 -1.40 -0.80
CA THR A 72 6.09 -1.68 0.08
C THR A 72 5.01 -2.44 -0.70
N TYR A 73 4.65 -1.99 -1.91
CA TYR A 73 3.72 -2.68 -2.80
C TYR A 73 4.17 -4.09 -3.15
N GLN A 74 5.44 -4.29 -3.55
CA GLN A 74 5.99 -5.62 -3.86
C GLN A 74 5.97 -6.56 -2.66
N ARG A 75 6.29 -6.04 -1.46
CA ARG A 75 6.27 -6.81 -0.22
C ARG A 75 4.86 -7.27 0.11
N LEU A 76 3.92 -6.35 0.01
CA LEU A 76 2.50 -6.58 0.21
C LEU A 76 1.87 -7.53 -0.84
N GLN A 77 2.31 -7.44 -2.10
CA GLN A 77 1.88 -8.32 -3.18
C GLN A 77 2.30 -9.78 -2.96
N LYS A 78 3.45 -10.03 -2.34
CA LYS A 78 3.88 -11.40 -1.96
C LYS A 78 2.89 -12.08 -1.01
N PHE A 79 2.15 -11.32 -0.21
CA PHE A 79 1.10 -11.85 0.65
C PHE A 79 -0.24 -12.06 -0.07
N CYS A 80 -0.41 -11.53 -1.29
CA CYS A 80 -1.61 -11.76 -2.11
C CYS A 80 -1.51 -12.98 -3.04
N SER A 81 -0.31 -13.54 -3.27
CA SER A 81 -0.10 -14.75 -4.06
C SER A 81 -0.07 -16.02 -3.19
N VAL A 82 -1.26 -16.50 -2.81
CA VAL A 82 -1.52 -17.91 -2.46
C VAL A 82 -2.84 -18.32 -3.10
#